data_AF-A0A1E3LAS9-F1
#
_entry.id   AF-A0A1E3LAS9-F1
#
_cell.length_a   1.000
_cell.length_b   1.000
_cell.length_c   1.000
_cell.angle_alpha   90.00
_cell.angle_beta   90.00
_cell.angle_gamma   90.00
#
_symmetry.space_group_name_H-M   'P 1'
#
loop_
_entity.id
_entity.type
_entity.pdbx_description
1 polymer ?
#
loop_
_entity_poly.entity_id
_entity_poly.type
_entity_poly.pdbx_seq_one_letter_code
_entity_poly.pdbx_strand_id
1 'polypeptide(L)'
;MIAALEAKIRSPGGAGAADFEAFLADVETIDDMSDAGLRWAQGKDAHDLSELRKALAFCQLSVYPDGRRYLADRANHYPIETGECSLRVFKSLSPELRAEMLFQSEVPWCRFEEAVRVFNDGLIAVMIPRTSWFIPVLLASSDNAEGRITATEVQRFLSRRSTSGETIGESIFLGRTGLTRDAGLDLAAWHLKIADSYEKARQPSSAAMEYVSACEIALSVDALPSLLFGVAGAVRALEGCRSVGVIYQQGRRLLGLLDLRGLRLMSAHVALWLVSWLDHLERSPLNKVLRKNARRCLERLGLPVTPGGSVAELAPAIRHAIARRREVFAADKLRFGSYRIRFVGMRDPYAGIDFCEDAEQSWMLLASCHPAPGCDGIFDVVASETAAGVAKTRVHPQTQMPVVEDDLFQGLLVLDMLQAAGGDVPELKWRQFLEIAFRLREVSARHSRRSSAPVSQPVLADERPADADDATQSTWGLRRRHVR
;
A
#
# COMPACT_ATOMS: atom_id res chain seq x y z
N MET A 1 20.63 -16.70 -23.74
CA MET A 1 20.28 -15.35 -23.25
C MET A 1 19.61 -15.37 -21.88
N ILE A 2 18.37 -15.86 -21.71
CA ILE A 2 17.68 -15.87 -20.39
C ILE A 2 18.53 -16.51 -19.28
N ALA A 3 19.07 -17.71 -19.52
CA ALA A 3 19.93 -18.40 -18.54
C ALA A 3 21.21 -17.61 -18.19
N ALA A 4 21.76 -16.85 -19.14
CA ALA A 4 22.93 -16.01 -18.92
C ALA A 4 22.59 -14.79 -18.05
N LEU A 5 21.46 -14.14 -18.32
CA LEU A 5 20.95 -13.07 -17.47
C LEU A 5 20.64 -13.57 -16.05
N GLU A 6 19.97 -14.73 -15.93
CA GLU A 6 19.72 -15.35 -14.61
C GLU A 6 21.02 -15.61 -13.84
N ALA A 7 22.03 -16.18 -14.51
CA ALA A 7 23.33 -16.43 -13.88
C ALA A 7 24.01 -15.13 -13.44
N LYS A 8 23.89 -14.05 -14.23
CA LYS A 8 24.46 -12.74 -13.92
C LYS A 8 23.77 -12.10 -12.71
N ILE A 9 22.44 -12.10 -12.68
CA ILE A 9 21.64 -11.60 -11.55
C ILE A 9 21.97 -12.36 -10.26
N ARG A 10 22.16 -13.68 -10.33
CA ARG A 10 22.51 -14.51 -9.16
C ARG A 10 23.97 -14.33 -8.68
N SER A 11 24.82 -13.63 -9.45
CA SER A 11 26.23 -13.47 -9.09
C SER A 11 26.42 -12.47 -7.93
N PRO A 12 27.52 -12.56 -7.14
CA PRO A 12 27.79 -11.66 -6.01
C PRO A 12 27.89 -10.16 -6.34
N GLY A 13 27.85 -9.76 -7.61
CA GLY A 13 27.78 -8.36 -8.06
C GLY A 13 26.46 -7.96 -8.73
N GLY A 14 25.51 -8.89 -8.84
CA GLY A 14 24.24 -8.69 -9.55
C GLY A 14 24.41 -8.36 -11.03
N ALA A 15 23.29 -7.94 -11.65
CA ALA A 15 23.28 -7.37 -12.99
C ALA A 15 23.22 -5.83 -12.92
N GLY A 16 24.03 -5.16 -13.71
CA GLY A 16 24.00 -3.70 -13.87
C GLY A 16 23.02 -3.27 -14.97
N ALA A 17 22.78 -1.96 -15.08
CA ALA A 17 21.90 -1.40 -16.10
C ALA A 17 22.32 -1.80 -17.53
N ALA A 18 23.62 -1.82 -17.84
CA ALA A 18 24.13 -2.22 -19.14
C ALA A 18 23.81 -3.68 -19.49
N ASP A 19 23.74 -4.57 -18.50
CA ASP A 19 23.37 -5.97 -18.71
C ASP A 19 21.88 -6.10 -19.12
N PHE A 20 21.01 -5.29 -18.51
CA PHE A 20 19.59 -5.27 -18.85
C PHE A 20 19.32 -4.65 -20.22
N GLU A 21 20.02 -3.56 -20.57
CA GLU A 21 19.94 -2.95 -21.90
C GLU A 21 20.45 -3.90 -22.99
N ALA A 22 21.56 -4.59 -22.73
CA ALA A 22 22.07 -5.62 -23.64
C ALA A 22 21.05 -6.75 -23.83
N PHE A 23 20.40 -7.22 -22.76
CA PHE A 23 19.33 -8.21 -22.86
C PHE A 23 18.16 -7.71 -23.72
N LEU A 24 17.70 -6.46 -23.52
CA LEU A 24 16.62 -5.89 -24.31
C LEU A 24 16.99 -5.81 -25.80
N ALA A 25 18.22 -5.34 -26.09
CA ALA A 25 18.73 -5.28 -27.46
C ALA A 25 18.86 -6.67 -28.10
N ASP A 26 19.38 -7.65 -27.36
CA ASP A 26 19.52 -9.03 -27.82
C ASP A 26 18.15 -9.61 -28.21
N VAL A 27 17.09 -9.37 -27.42
CA VAL A 27 15.72 -9.83 -27.73
C VAL A 27 15.18 -9.23 -29.03
N GLU A 28 15.48 -7.97 -29.30
CA GLU A 28 15.03 -7.29 -30.52
C GLU A 28 15.70 -7.86 -31.78
N THR A 29 16.91 -8.39 -31.66
CA THR A 29 17.68 -8.98 -32.78
C THR A 29 17.38 -10.46 -33.05
N ILE A 30 16.48 -11.09 -32.27
CA ILE A 30 16.16 -12.51 -32.47
C ILE A 30 15.28 -12.68 -33.72
N ASP A 31 15.90 -12.76 -34.89
CA ASP A 31 15.19 -13.00 -36.15
C ASP A 31 14.74 -14.47 -36.28
N ASP A 32 15.57 -15.40 -35.78
CA ASP A 32 15.40 -16.86 -35.89
C ASP A 32 15.17 -17.55 -34.53
N MET A 33 14.04 -17.30 -33.87
CA MET A 33 13.54 -18.27 -32.88
C MET A 33 13.08 -19.49 -33.66
N SER A 34 13.89 -20.55 -33.69
CA SER A 34 13.52 -21.86 -34.25
C SER A 34 12.05 -22.16 -33.94
N ASP A 35 11.30 -22.56 -34.97
CA ASP A 35 9.86 -22.78 -35.09
C ASP A 35 9.12 -23.45 -33.91
N ALA A 36 9.76 -23.81 -32.80
CA ALA A 36 9.14 -24.39 -31.61
C ALA A 36 8.75 -23.37 -30.52
N GLY A 37 9.49 -22.27 -30.33
CA GLY A 37 9.37 -21.43 -29.13
C GLY A 37 8.21 -20.42 -29.11
N LEU A 38 7.73 -20.02 -30.29
CA LEU A 38 6.66 -19.04 -30.48
C LEU A 38 5.60 -19.56 -31.48
N ARG A 39 5.38 -20.89 -31.56
CA ARG A 39 4.33 -21.48 -32.44
C ARG A 39 2.96 -20.83 -32.25
N TRP A 40 2.70 -20.33 -31.06
CA TRP A 40 1.47 -19.65 -30.67
C TRP A 40 1.33 -18.22 -31.19
N ALA A 41 2.39 -17.64 -31.75
CA ALA A 41 2.37 -16.33 -32.41
C ALA A 41 2.44 -16.44 -33.95
N GLN A 42 2.30 -17.65 -34.52
CA GLN A 42 2.31 -17.88 -35.97
C GLN A 42 1.15 -17.14 -36.65
N GLY A 43 1.43 -16.43 -37.74
CA GLY A 43 0.44 -15.69 -38.54
C GLY A 43 0.36 -14.17 -38.30
N LYS A 44 1.21 -13.63 -37.42
CA LYS A 44 1.36 -12.17 -37.22
C LYS A 44 2.36 -11.56 -38.21
N ASP A 45 2.17 -10.29 -38.56
CA ASP A 45 3.15 -9.58 -39.38
C ASP A 45 4.45 -9.29 -38.60
N ALA A 46 5.50 -8.88 -39.31
CA ALA A 46 6.82 -8.67 -38.73
C ALA A 46 6.84 -7.55 -37.67
N HIS A 47 5.95 -6.56 -37.80
CA HIS A 47 5.88 -5.44 -36.87
C HIS A 47 5.23 -5.88 -35.54
N ASP A 48 4.11 -6.60 -35.62
CA ASP A 48 3.42 -7.19 -34.48
C ASP A 48 4.30 -8.19 -33.71
N LEU A 49 5.16 -8.93 -34.42
CA LEU A 49 6.12 -9.85 -33.82
C LEU A 49 7.23 -9.12 -33.06
N SER A 50 7.75 -8.01 -33.60
CA SER A 50 8.76 -7.19 -32.91
C SER A 50 8.21 -6.60 -31.59
N GLU A 51 7.02 -6.02 -31.64
CA GLU A 51 6.35 -5.47 -30.45
C GLU A 51 5.99 -6.53 -29.41
N LEU A 52 5.66 -7.75 -29.86
CA LEU A 52 5.43 -8.89 -28.96
C LEU A 52 6.74 -9.37 -28.30
N ARG A 53 7.86 -9.40 -29.04
CA ARG A 53 9.19 -9.75 -28.49
C ARG A 53 9.62 -8.75 -27.42
N LYS A 54 9.48 -7.44 -27.66
CA LYS A 54 9.73 -6.40 -26.66
C LYS A 54 8.85 -6.59 -25.43
N ALA A 55 7.55 -6.81 -25.62
CA ALA A 55 6.62 -7.05 -24.51
C ALA A 55 7.03 -8.28 -23.67
N LEU A 56 7.44 -9.38 -24.31
CA LEU A 56 7.97 -10.57 -23.64
C LEU A 56 9.26 -10.27 -22.86
N ALA A 57 10.16 -9.46 -23.42
CA ALA A 57 11.40 -9.05 -22.76
C ALA A 57 11.11 -8.29 -21.46
N PHE A 58 10.25 -7.28 -21.51
CA PHE A 58 9.84 -6.50 -20.34
C PHE A 58 9.13 -7.37 -19.29
N CYS A 59 8.23 -8.25 -19.72
CA CYS A 59 7.58 -9.22 -18.84
C CYS A 59 8.62 -10.09 -18.13
N GLN A 60 9.58 -10.66 -18.87
CA GLN A 60 10.62 -11.52 -18.31
C GLN A 60 11.54 -10.78 -17.35
N LEU A 61 11.96 -9.56 -17.70
CA LEU A 61 12.80 -8.74 -16.82
C LEU A 61 12.11 -8.45 -15.49
N SER A 62 10.80 -8.18 -15.52
CA SER A 62 10.03 -7.90 -14.31
C SER A 62 9.90 -9.10 -13.35
N VAL A 63 10.26 -10.31 -13.79
CA VAL A 63 10.26 -11.49 -12.92
C VAL A 63 11.45 -11.44 -11.96
N TYR A 64 12.50 -10.68 -12.26
CA TYR A 64 13.66 -10.54 -11.38
C TYR A 64 13.55 -9.26 -10.53
N PRO A 65 13.84 -9.30 -9.22
CA PRO A 65 13.79 -8.11 -8.36
C PRO A 65 14.64 -6.95 -8.87
N ASP A 66 15.88 -7.21 -9.30
CA ASP A 66 16.77 -6.18 -9.86
C ASP A 66 16.27 -5.66 -11.21
N GLY A 67 15.69 -6.55 -12.02
CA GLY A 67 15.03 -6.17 -13.27
C GLY A 67 13.83 -5.27 -13.03
N ARG A 68 13.00 -5.54 -12.00
CA ARG A 68 11.90 -4.63 -11.62
C ARG A 68 12.39 -3.28 -11.14
N ARG A 69 13.44 -3.25 -10.31
CA ARG A 69 14.05 -2.00 -9.86
C ARG A 69 14.55 -1.20 -11.06
N TYR A 70 15.27 -1.85 -11.97
CA TYR A 70 15.71 -1.25 -13.23
C TYR A 70 14.54 -0.65 -14.03
N LEU A 71 13.48 -1.43 -14.26
CA LEU A 71 12.30 -0.97 -14.99
C LEU A 71 11.55 0.17 -14.28
N ALA A 72 11.54 0.18 -12.95
CA ALA A 72 10.91 1.23 -12.17
C ALA A 72 11.74 2.52 -12.12
N ASP A 73 13.08 2.43 -12.01
CA ASP A 73 13.97 3.58 -11.81
C ASP A 73 14.47 4.22 -13.09
N ARG A 74 14.84 3.40 -14.08
CA ARG A 74 15.52 3.85 -15.30
C ARG A 74 14.55 4.02 -16.44
N ALA A 75 13.68 3.03 -16.62
CA ALA A 75 12.77 2.99 -17.75
C ALA A 75 11.42 3.68 -17.43
N ASN A 76 11.03 3.79 -16.16
CA ASN A 76 9.65 4.14 -15.74
C ASN A 76 8.58 3.20 -16.34
N HIS A 77 8.97 1.98 -16.73
CA HIS A 77 8.09 0.99 -17.37
C HIS A 77 7.33 0.12 -16.34
N TYR A 78 7.74 0.12 -15.07
CA TYR A 78 7.08 -0.68 -14.03
C TYR A 78 6.30 0.22 -13.04
N PRO A 79 5.03 -0.11 -12.70
CA PRO A 79 4.28 -1.31 -13.11
C PRO A 79 3.45 -1.15 -14.39
N ILE A 80 3.25 0.09 -14.88
CA ILE A 80 2.19 0.41 -15.85
C ILE A 80 2.43 -0.25 -17.20
N GLU A 81 3.54 0.09 -17.85
CA GLU A 81 3.88 -0.42 -19.19
C GLU A 81 4.16 -1.93 -19.15
N THR A 82 4.72 -2.44 -18.05
CA THR A 82 4.85 -3.88 -17.82
C THR A 82 3.48 -4.57 -17.81
N GLY A 83 2.45 -3.94 -17.24
CA GLY A 83 1.07 -4.43 -17.27
C GLY A 83 0.49 -4.45 -18.68
N GLU A 84 0.75 -3.40 -19.47
CA GLU A 84 0.36 -3.34 -20.89
C GLU A 84 1.07 -4.39 -21.74
N CYS A 85 2.37 -4.59 -21.52
CA CYS A 85 3.15 -5.65 -22.14
C CYS A 85 2.58 -7.03 -21.81
N SER A 86 2.23 -7.25 -20.53
CA SER A 86 1.62 -8.50 -20.08
C SER A 86 0.30 -8.73 -20.80
N LEU A 87 -0.58 -7.73 -20.85
CA LEU A 87 -1.86 -7.80 -21.57
C LEU A 87 -1.65 -8.12 -23.06
N ARG A 88 -0.65 -7.51 -23.72
CA ARG A 88 -0.31 -7.77 -25.12
C ARG A 88 0.10 -9.22 -25.33
N VAL A 89 0.89 -9.78 -24.43
CA VAL A 89 1.26 -11.21 -24.47
C VAL A 89 0.01 -12.07 -24.24
N PHE A 90 -0.80 -11.80 -23.22
CA PHE A 90 -2.02 -12.55 -22.92
C PHE A 90 -3.02 -12.57 -24.08
N LYS A 91 -3.17 -11.45 -24.82
CA LYS A 91 -4.00 -11.34 -26.04
C LYS A 91 -3.48 -12.20 -27.19
N SER A 92 -2.19 -12.48 -27.19
CA SER A 92 -1.51 -13.19 -28.28
C SER A 92 -1.50 -14.72 -28.07
N LEU A 93 -1.87 -15.19 -26.88
CA LEU A 93 -1.97 -16.61 -26.56
C LEU A 93 -3.27 -17.19 -27.12
N SER A 94 -3.23 -18.43 -27.62
CA SER A 94 -4.45 -19.16 -27.93
C SER A 94 -5.26 -19.42 -26.64
N PRO A 95 -6.59 -19.58 -26.73
CA PRO A 95 -7.43 -19.92 -25.57
C PRO A 95 -6.93 -21.15 -24.81
N GLU A 96 -6.42 -22.15 -25.52
CA GLU A 96 -5.90 -23.41 -24.95
C GLU A 96 -4.61 -23.16 -24.17
N LEU A 97 -3.65 -22.43 -24.73
CA LEU A 97 -2.38 -22.13 -24.06
C LEU A 97 -2.59 -21.23 -22.84
N ARG A 98 -3.49 -20.27 -22.95
CA ARG A 98 -3.90 -19.43 -21.83
C ARG A 98 -4.55 -20.27 -20.73
N ALA A 99 -5.42 -21.20 -21.09
CA ALA A 99 -6.03 -22.11 -20.15
C ALA A 99 -4.99 -23.03 -19.49
N GLU A 100 -4.04 -23.59 -20.24
CA GLU A 100 -2.93 -24.39 -19.70
C GLU A 100 -2.08 -23.56 -18.71
N MET A 101 -1.79 -22.31 -19.06
CA MET A 101 -0.97 -21.41 -18.23
C MET A 101 -1.66 -21.02 -16.91
N LEU A 102 -2.96 -20.69 -16.96
CA LEU A 102 -3.70 -20.21 -15.79
C LEU A 102 -4.36 -21.32 -14.96
N PHE A 103 -4.75 -22.42 -15.61
CA PHE A 103 -5.48 -23.52 -14.97
C PHE A 103 -4.65 -24.76 -14.75
N GLN A 104 -3.34 -24.74 -15.03
CA GLN A 104 -2.26 -25.65 -14.59
C GLN A 104 -2.59 -27.14 -14.48
N SER A 105 -1.71 -28.00 -14.98
CA SER A 105 -1.95 -29.45 -15.03
C SER A 105 -0.76 -30.20 -14.47
N GLU A 106 -0.93 -31.49 -14.21
CA GLU A 106 0.12 -32.38 -13.68
C GLU A 106 1.31 -32.57 -14.64
N VAL A 107 1.20 -32.03 -15.85
CA VAL A 107 2.20 -32.09 -16.90
C VAL A 107 3.38 -31.20 -16.49
N PRO A 108 4.65 -31.65 -16.61
CA PRO A 108 5.80 -30.99 -15.97
C PRO A 108 5.87 -29.47 -16.18
N TRP A 109 5.78 -29.00 -17.42
CA TRP A 109 5.84 -27.58 -17.77
C TRP A 109 4.62 -26.73 -17.38
N CYS A 110 3.59 -27.34 -16.78
CA CYS A 110 2.41 -26.68 -16.22
C CYS A 110 2.25 -26.93 -14.71
N ARG A 111 3.20 -27.62 -14.07
CA ARG A 111 3.19 -27.83 -12.62
C ARG A 111 3.39 -26.51 -11.91
N PHE A 112 2.70 -26.33 -10.80
CA PHE A 112 2.66 -25.07 -10.06
C PHE A 112 4.07 -24.59 -9.68
N GLU A 113 4.92 -25.48 -9.19
CA GLU A 113 6.28 -25.18 -8.69
C GLU A 113 7.25 -24.78 -9.81
N GLU A 114 7.02 -25.28 -11.02
CA GLU A 114 7.85 -25.00 -12.18
C GLU A 114 7.32 -23.79 -12.97
N ALA A 115 6.00 -23.62 -13.01
CA ALA A 115 5.31 -22.64 -13.85
C ALA A 115 4.89 -21.36 -13.11
N VAL A 116 4.87 -21.32 -11.77
CA VAL A 116 4.51 -20.13 -10.99
C VAL A 116 5.67 -19.66 -10.14
N ARG A 117 5.98 -18.38 -10.25
CA ARG A 117 6.85 -17.68 -9.31
C ARG A 117 6.00 -16.71 -8.51
N VAL A 118 6.04 -16.84 -7.19
CA VAL A 118 5.37 -15.94 -6.24
C VAL A 118 6.43 -15.15 -5.50
N PHE A 119 6.27 -13.83 -5.46
CA PHE A 119 7.23 -12.93 -4.83
C PHE A 119 6.63 -12.29 -3.57
N ASN A 120 7.51 -11.90 -2.64
CA ASN A 120 7.10 -11.29 -1.37
C ASN A 120 6.41 -9.93 -1.57
N ASP A 121 6.66 -9.23 -2.67
CA ASP A 121 5.94 -8.01 -3.08
C ASP A 121 4.54 -8.30 -3.63
N GLY A 122 4.10 -9.56 -3.64
CA GLY A 122 2.79 -9.96 -4.12
C GLY A 122 2.70 -10.09 -5.64
N LEU A 123 3.81 -9.88 -6.36
CA LEU A 123 3.88 -10.22 -7.76
C LEU A 123 3.73 -11.74 -7.93
N ILE A 124 2.94 -12.13 -8.92
CA ILE A 124 2.85 -13.51 -9.36
C ILE A 124 3.27 -13.51 -10.82
N ALA A 125 4.18 -14.39 -11.20
CA ALA A 125 4.56 -14.59 -12.59
C ALA A 125 4.26 -16.02 -13.03
N VAL A 126 3.71 -16.16 -14.23
CA VAL A 126 3.30 -17.45 -14.81
C VAL A 126 4.10 -17.74 -16.07
N MET A 127 4.61 -18.95 -16.18
CA MET A 127 5.38 -19.41 -17.33
C MET A 127 4.47 -19.71 -18.51
N ILE A 128 4.82 -19.24 -19.70
CA ILE A 128 4.16 -19.67 -20.94
C ILE A 128 4.49 -21.15 -21.15
N PRO A 129 3.48 -22.04 -21.29
CA PRO A 129 3.70 -23.47 -21.42
C PRO A 129 4.73 -23.82 -22.48
N ARG A 130 5.64 -24.75 -22.13
CA ARG A 130 6.71 -25.26 -23.02
C ARG A 130 7.78 -24.23 -23.41
N THR A 131 7.85 -23.11 -22.70
CA THR A 131 8.90 -22.10 -22.87
C THR A 131 9.58 -21.80 -21.55
N SER A 132 10.64 -20.99 -21.56
CA SER A 132 11.26 -20.43 -20.36
C SER A 132 10.79 -19.01 -20.03
N TRP A 133 9.74 -18.52 -20.69
CA TRP A 133 9.26 -17.14 -20.58
C TRP A 133 8.18 -17.02 -19.52
N PHE A 134 8.32 -16.05 -18.63
CA PHE A 134 7.40 -15.75 -17.54
C PHE A 134 6.71 -14.41 -17.76
N ILE A 135 5.41 -14.38 -17.50
CA ILE A 135 4.56 -13.20 -17.64
C ILE A 135 4.04 -12.79 -16.27
N PRO A 136 4.25 -11.54 -15.83
CA PRO A 136 3.71 -11.07 -14.57
C PRO A 136 2.19 -10.90 -14.66
N VAL A 137 1.50 -11.30 -13.60
CA VAL A 137 0.06 -11.14 -13.43
C VAL A 137 -0.19 -9.85 -12.66
N LEU A 138 -0.22 -8.73 -13.38
CA LEU A 138 -0.52 -7.41 -12.82
C LEU A 138 -2.03 -7.18 -12.84
N LEU A 139 -2.68 -7.43 -11.69
CA LEU A 139 -4.14 -7.38 -11.52
C LEU A 139 -4.76 -5.97 -11.64
N ALA A 140 -3.91 -4.95 -11.71
CA ALA A 140 -4.26 -3.53 -11.75
C ALA A 140 -4.55 -2.98 -13.16
N SER A 141 -4.07 -3.64 -14.22
CA SER A 141 -4.11 -3.11 -15.59
C SER A 141 -5.43 -3.41 -16.33
N SER A 142 -6.57 -3.34 -15.64
CA SER A 142 -7.81 -3.95 -16.12
C SER A 142 -9.07 -3.13 -15.84
N ASP A 143 -9.51 -2.37 -16.83
CA ASP A 143 -10.95 -2.23 -17.08
C ASP A 143 -11.24 -2.52 -18.58
N ASN A 144 -12.03 -3.58 -18.80
CA ASN A 144 -12.69 -4.02 -20.03
C ASN A 144 -11.88 -4.29 -21.31
N ALA A 145 -10.54 -4.32 -21.27
CA ALA A 145 -9.76 -4.72 -22.43
C ALA A 145 -9.89 -6.23 -22.77
N GLU A 146 -9.99 -6.55 -24.06
CA GLU A 146 -9.93 -7.91 -24.60
C GLU A 146 -8.67 -8.65 -24.13
N GLY A 147 -8.71 -9.96 -23.91
CA GLY A 147 -7.55 -10.75 -23.47
C GLY A 147 -7.08 -10.54 -22.02
N ARG A 148 -7.77 -9.72 -21.21
CA ARG A 148 -7.47 -9.56 -19.77
C ARG A 148 -7.75 -10.84 -18.98
N ILE A 149 -7.04 -11.06 -17.87
CA ILE A 149 -7.41 -12.10 -16.90
C ILE A 149 -8.71 -11.69 -16.21
N THR A 150 -9.73 -12.51 -16.35
CA THR A 150 -11.05 -12.29 -15.75
C THR A 150 -10.99 -12.50 -14.24
N ALA A 151 -11.88 -11.84 -13.49
CA ALA A 151 -11.97 -12.03 -12.05
C ALA A 151 -12.16 -13.51 -11.65
N THR A 152 -12.89 -14.28 -12.47
CA THR A 152 -13.08 -15.72 -12.27
C THR A 152 -11.79 -16.53 -12.51
N GLU A 153 -11.04 -16.20 -13.56
CA GLU A 153 -9.72 -16.81 -13.81
C GLU A 153 -8.76 -16.50 -12.65
N VAL A 154 -8.68 -15.24 -12.21
CA VAL A 154 -7.86 -14.82 -11.06
C VAL A 154 -8.28 -15.57 -9.81
N GLN A 155 -9.57 -15.62 -9.48
CA GLN A 155 -10.05 -16.30 -8.28
C GLN A 155 -9.70 -17.80 -8.30
N ARG A 156 -9.92 -18.48 -9.42
CA ARG A 156 -9.55 -19.89 -9.56
C ARG A 156 -8.05 -20.09 -9.41
N PHE A 157 -7.26 -19.25 -10.07
CA PHE A 157 -5.80 -19.29 -10.02
C PHE A 157 -5.28 -19.09 -8.60
N LEU A 158 -5.75 -18.06 -7.89
CA LEU A 158 -5.34 -17.76 -6.51
C LEU A 158 -5.80 -18.82 -5.49
N SER A 159 -6.92 -19.51 -5.76
CA SER A 159 -7.44 -20.56 -4.88
C SER A 159 -6.72 -21.91 -5.01
N ARG A 160 -5.84 -22.04 -6.01
CA ARG A 160 -5.12 -23.28 -6.25
C ARG A 160 -4.02 -23.48 -5.22
N ARG A 161 -3.85 -24.73 -4.79
CA ARG A 161 -2.82 -25.14 -3.83
C ARG A 161 -1.62 -25.73 -4.57
N SER A 162 -0.42 -25.39 -4.09
CA SER A 162 0.83 -26.05 -4.45
C SER A 162 0.85 -27.50 -3.95
N THR A 163 1.87 -28.26 -4.33
CA THR A 163 2.18 -29.58 -3.76
C THR A 163 2.47 -29.52 -2.26
N SER A 164 2.98 -28.39 -1.74
CA SER A 164 3.13 -28.15 -0.30
C SER A 164 1.80 -27.86 0.41
N GLY A 165 0.70 -27.74 -0.35
CA GLY A 165 -0.65 -27.55 0.15
C GLY A 165 -1.04 -26.09 0.35
N GLU A 166 -0.14 -25.13 0.12
CA GLU A 166 -0.40 -23.69 0.30
C GLU A 166 -1.04 -23.09 -0.95
N THR A 167 -1.98 -22.16 -0.78
CA THR A 167 -2.47 -21.31 -1.88
C THR A 167 -1.46 -20.20 -2.21
N ILE A 168 -1.55 -19.61 -3.40
CA ILE A 168 -0.72 -18.44 -3.76
C ILE A 168 -0.84 -17.32 -2.71
N GLY A 169 -2.07 -17.07 -2.25
CA GLY A 169 -2.31 -16.07 -1.20
C GLY A 169 -1.63 -16.42 0.13
N GLU A 170 -1.65 -17.70 0.52
CA GLU A 170 -0.94 -18.21 1.70
C GLU A 170 0.58 -18.09 1.53
N SER A 171 1.13 -18.41 0.35
CA SER A 171 2.58 -18.27 0.09
C SER A 171 3.05 -16.81 0.10
N ILE A 172 2.28 -15.86 -0.45
CA ILE A 172 2.58 -14.42 -0.33
C ILE A 172 2.56 -14.00 1.14
N PHE A 173 1.55 -14.44 1.89
CA PHE A 173 1.43 -14.13 3.31
C PHE A 173 2.63 -14.68 4.08
N LEU A 174 2.97 -15.95 3.90
CA LEU A 174 4.11 -16.61 4.56
C LEU A 174 5.44 -15.96 4.19
N GLY A 175 5.65 -15.59 2.92
CA GLY A 175 6.84 -14.85 2.48
C GLY A 175 6.99 -13.46 3.12
N ARG A 176 5.90 -12.90 3.64
CA ARG A 176 5.88 -11.63 4.40
C ARG A 176 5.95 -11.83 5.92
N THR A 177 5.68 -13.04 6.41
CA THR A 177 5.84 -13.35 7.84
C THR A 177 7.31 -13.56 8.20
N GLY A 178 7.76 -12.94 9.29
CA GLY A 178 9.14 -13.11 9.77
C GLY A 178 10.20 -12.36 8.97
N LEU A 179 9.82 -11.37 8.15
CA LEU A 179 10.78 -10.46 7.53
C LEU A 179 11.65 -9.78 8.60
N THR A 180 12.94 -9.62 8.31
CA THR A 180 13.79 -8.73 9.10
C THR A 180 13.29 -7.29 8.96
N ARG A 181 13.63 -6.43 9.93
CA ARG A 181 13.22 -5.02 9.88
C ARG A 181 13.67 -4.33 8.60
N ASP A 182 14.92 -4.56 8.19
CA ASP A 182 15.48 -3.96 6.97
C ASP A 182 14.76 -4.47 5.71
N ALA A 183 14.52 -5.78 5.61
CA ALA A 183 13.81 -6.36 4.47
C ALA A 183 12.35 -5.86 4.40
N GLY A 184 11.69 -5.69 5.56
CA GLY A 184 10.35 -5.11 5.61
C GLY A 184 10.33 -3.62 5.28
N LEU A 185 11.33 -2.84 5.71
CA LEU A 185 11.46 -1.43 5.33
C LEU A 185 11.64 -1.27 3.82
N ASP A 186 12.54 -2.06 3.21
CA ASP A 186 12.75 -2.08 1.77
C ASP A 186 11.48 -2.46 1.01
N LEU A 187 10.75 -3.45 1.51
CA LEU A 187 9.51 -3.91 0.89
C LEU A 187 8.37 -2.89 1.03
N ALA A 188 8.23 -2.24 2.19
CA ALA A 188 7.27 -1.16 2.38
C ALA A 188 7.59 0.02 1.46
N ALA A 189 8.86 0.43 1.38
CA ALA A 189 9.33 1.48 0.47
C ALA A 189 9.08 1.12 -1.00
N TRP A 190 9.28 -0.14 -1.37
CA TRP A 190 8.93 -0.63 -2.70
C TRP A 190 7.43 -0.45 -3.00
N HIS A 191 6.54 -0.89 -2.10
CA HIS A 191 5.10 -0.69 -2.27
C HIS A 191 4.71 0.79 -2.36
N LEU A 192 5.31 1.68 -1.55
CA LEU A 192 5.08 3.13 -1.65
C LEU A 192 5.48 3.67 -3.03
N LYS A 193 6.63 3.24 -3.55
CA LYS A 193 7.12 3.65 -4.87
C LYS A 193 6.18 3.19 -5.99
N ILE A 194 5.71 1.95 -5.94
CA ILE A 194 4.78 1.40 -6.93
C ILE A 194 3.41 2.11 -6.85
N ALA A 195 2.94 2.42 -5.64
CA ALA A 195 1.73 3.21 -5.43
C ALA A 195 1.84 4.60 -6.07
N ASP A 196 2.97 5.29 -5.87
CA ASP A 196 3.27 6.59 -6.49
C ASP A 196 3.22 6.50 -8.04
N SER A 197 3.73 5.41 -8.62
CA SER A 197 3.66 5.18 -10.07
C SER A 197 2.22 4.99 -10.57
N TYR A 198 1.40 4.20 -9.87
CA TYR A 198 -0.02 4.06 -10.20
C TYR A 198 -0.79 5.38 -10.06
N GLU A 199 -0.48 6.17 -9.04
CA GLU A 199 -1.12 7.46 -8.82
C GLU A 199 -0.80 8.45 -9.95
N LYS A 200 0.47 8.55 -10.37
CA LYS A 200 0.90 9.35 -11.53
C LYS A 200 0.20 8.90 -12.82
N ALA A 201 -0.02 7.61 -12.98
CA ALA A 201 -0.76 7.02 -14.09
C ALA A 201 -2.29 7.14 -13.97
N ARG A 202 -2.80 7.85 -12.95
CA ARG A 202 -4.23 8.03 -12.67
C ARG A 202 -4.99 6.70 -12.50
N GLN A 203 -4.35 5.74 -11.85
CA GLN A 203 -4.94 4.45 -11.47
C GLN A 203 -5.17 4.37 -9.94
N PRO A 204 -6.13 5.13 -9.39
CA PRO A 204 -6.33 5.29 -7.95
C PRO A 204 -6.65 3.99 -7.22
N SER A 205 -7.38 3.07 -7.85
CA SER A 205 -7.68 1.76 -7.26
C SER A 205 -6.43 0.92 -6.99
N SER A 206 -5.51 0.92 -7.95
CA SER A 206 -4.23 0.21 -7.89
C SER A 206 -3.29 0.87 -6.89
N ALA A 207 -3.19 2.20 -6.93
CA ALA A 207 -2.42 2.97 -5.96
C ALA A 207 -2.90 2.72 -4.52
N ALA A 208 -4.21 2.73 -4.27
CA ALA A 208 -4.77 2.46 -2.95
C ALA A 208 -4.42 1.06 -2.43
N MET A 209 -4.45 0.03 -3.31
CA MET A 209 -4.06 -1.33 -2.94
C MET A 209 -2.58 -1.41 -2.53
N GLU A 210 -1.69 -0.74 -3.27
CA GLU A 210 -0.26 -0.72 -2.99
C GLU A 210 0.07 0.08 -1.71
N TYR A 211 -0.55 1.24 -1.51
CA TYR A 211 -0.39 2.00 -0.26
C TYR A 211 -0.87 1.23 0.98
N VAL A 212 -2.01 0.53 0.88
CA VAL A 212 -2.48 -0.34 1.97
C VAL A 212 -1.52 -1.51 2.20
N SER A 213 -0.94 -2.09 1.14
CA SER A 213 0.07 -3.14 1.27
C SER A 213 1.36 -2.61 1.93
N ALA A 214 1.79 -1.38 1.62
CA ALA A 214 2.88 -0.71 2.32
C ALA A 214 2.58 -0.56 3.83
N CYS A 215 1.34 -0.19 4.19
CA CYS A 215 0.93 -0.11 5.60
C CYS A 215 1.01 -1.47 6.31
N GLU A 216 0.57 -2.55 5.65
CA GLU A 216 0.62 -3.91 6.21
C GLU A 216 2.05 -4.34 6.52
N ILE A 217 2.97 -4.11 5.59
CA ILE A 217 4.39 -4.41 5.77
C ILE A 217 5.01 -3.51 6.83
N ALA A 218 4.76 -2.19 6.76
CA ALA A 218 5.29 -1.25 7.73
C ALA A 218 4.87 -1.60 9.16
N LEU A 219 3.65 -2.09 9.35
CA LEU A 219 3.16 -2.56 10.65
C LEU A 219 3.84 -3.83 11.12
N SER A 220 4.12 -4.79 10.22
CA SER A 220 4.76 -6.05 10.61
C SER A 220 6.20 -5.86 11.10
N VAL A 221 6.85 -4.78 10.68
CA VAL A 221 8.21 -4.42 11.12
C VAL A 221 8.30 -3.16 11.98
N ASP A 222 7.17 -2.65 12.49
CA ASP A 222 7.13 -1.47 13.38
C ASP A 222 7.83 -0.21 12.78
N ALA A 223 7.59 0.03 11.49
CA ALA A 223 8.09 1.18 10.72
C ALA A 223 7.03 2.31 10.67
N LEU A 224 6.91 3.07 11.75
CA LEU A 224 5.89 4.12 11.88
C LEU A 224 5.91 5.16 10.73
N PRO A 225 7.06 5.73 10.31
CA PRO A 225 7.09 6.66 9.17
C PRO A 225 6.45 6.09 7.90
N SER A 226 6.87 4.89 7.48
CA SER A 226 6.35 4.22 6.28
C SER A 226 4.85 3.93 6.39
N LEU A 227 4.35 3.58 7.59
CA LEU A 227 2.92 3.43 7.85
C LEU A 227 2.17 4.74 7.61
N LEU A 228 2.68 5.87 8.11
CA LEU A 228 2.00 7.17 7.97
C LEU A 228 1.97 7.65 6.52
N PHE A 229 3.07 7.49 5.77
CA PHE A 229 3.08 7.75 4.33
C PHE A 229 2.09 6.87 3.58
N GLY A 230 2.04 5.58 3.92
CA GLY A 230 1.08 4.64 3.36
C GLY A 230 -0.37 5.03 3.66
N VAL A 231 -0.68 5.42 4.89
CA VAL A 231 -2.04 5.86 5.27
C VAL A 231 -2.44 7.11 4.49
N ALA A 232 -1.57 8.12 4.45
CA ALA A 232 -1.85 9.36 3.72
C ALA A 232 -2.03 9.11 2.21
N GLY A 233 -1.16 8.30 1.61
CA GLY A 233 -1.28 7.88 0.22
C GLY A 233 -2.54 7.07 -0.06
N ALA A 234 -2.88 6.11 0.81
CA ALA A 234 -4.08 5.29 0.67
C ALA A 234 -5.35 6.13 0.72
N VAL A 235 -5.46 7.07 1.68
CA VAL A 235 -6.59 7.99 1.77
C VAL A 235 -6.74 8.79 0.49
N ARG A 236 -5.65 9.43 0.03
CA ARG A 236 -5.65 10.24 -1.21
C ARG A 236 -6.03 9.40 -2.44
N ALA A 237 -5.48 8.19 -2.58
CA ALA A 237 -5.80 7.29 -3.68
C ALA A 237 -7.26 6.81 -3.64
N LEU A 238 -7.81 6.55 -2.45
CA LEU A 238 -9.22 6.17 -2.28
C LEU A 238 -10.18 7.31 -2.64
N GLU A 239 -9.72 8.57 -2.57
CA GLU A 239 -10.50 9.76 -2.93
C GLU A 239 -10.70 9.80 -4.44
N GLY A 240 -9.63 9.56 -5.19
CA GLY A 240 -9.69 9.45 -6.64
C GLY A 240 -10.44 8.21 -7.13
N CYS A 241 -10.76 7.25 -6.25
CA CYS A 241 -11.37 5.98 -6.64
C CYS A 241 -12.88 6.12 -6.85
N ARG A 242 -13.39 5.61 -7.97
CA ARG A 242 -14.84 5.52 -8.27
C ARG A 242 -15.43 4.15 -7.94
N SER A 243 -14.60 3.12 -7.85
CA SER A 243 -15.04 1.76 -7.55
C SER A 243 -15.37 1.63 -6.06
N VAL A 244 -16.67 1.63 -5.74
CA VAL A 244 -17.15 1.44 -4.36
C VAL A 244 -16.68 0.11 -3.76
N GLY A 245 -16.55 -0.94 -4.58
CA GLY A 245 -16.00 -2.23 -4.14
C GLY A 245 -14.57 -2.10 -3.62
N VAL A 246 -13.71 -1.40 -4.37
CA VAL A 246 -12.32 -1.13 -3.97
C VAL A 246 -12.28 -0.27 -2.72
N ILE A 247 -13.09 0.81 -2.66
CA ILE A 247 -13.12 1.69 -1.49
C ILE A 247 -13.44 0.91 -0.22
N TYR A 248 -14.49 0.08 -0.24
CA TYR A 248 -14.82 -0.71 0.94
C TYR A 248 -13.74 -1.76 1.26
N GLN A 249 -13.19 -2.44 0.25
CA GLN A 249 -12.21 -3.51 0.48
C GLN A 249 -10.93 -2.96 1.09
N GLN A 250 -10.36 -1.92 0.48
CA GLN A 250 -9.12 -1.31 0.93
C GLN A 250 -9.33 -0.46 2.18
N GLY A 251 -10.45 0.27 2.28
CA GLY A 251 -10.86 0.97 3.50
C GLY A 251 -10.98 0.02 4.69
N ARG A 252 -11.61 -1.15 4.52
CA ARG A 252 -11.68 -2.19 5.57
C ARG A 252 -10.30 -2.64 6.04
N ARG A 253 -9.40 -2.92 5.09
CA ARG A 253 -8.02 -3.33 5.41
C ARG A 253 -7.31 -2.23 6.20
N LEU A 254 -7.31 -1.00 5.69
CA LEU A 254 -6.68 0.15 6.33
C LEU A 254 -7.20 0.41 7.75
N LEU A 255 -8.53 0.48 7.92
CA LEU A 255 -9.15 0.69 9.23
C LEU A 255 -8.81 -0.42 10.22
N GLY A 256 -8.82 -1.67 9.75
CA GLY A 256 -8.46 -2.83 10.56
C GLY A 256 -7.00 -2.81 11.00
N LEU A 257 -6.08 -2.38 10.13
CA LEU A 257 -4.66 -2.26 10.43
C LEU A 257 -4.39 -1.19 11.50
N LEU A 258 -5.04 -0.03 11.37
CA LEU A 258 -4.92 1.06 12.34
C LEU A 258 -5.47 0.65 13.72
N ASP A 259 -6.65 0.01 13.76
CA ASP A 259 -7.24 -0.47 15.03
C ASP A 259 -6.39 -1.54 15.70
N LEU A 260 -5.81 -2.47 14.92
CA LEU A 260 -4.86 -3.49 15.43
C LEU A 260 -3.62 -2.85 16.06
N ARG A 261 -3.12 -1.73 15.50
CA ARG A 261 -1.97 -1.02 16.08
C ARG A 261 -2.32 -0.14 17.26
N GLY A 262 -3.60 0.01 17.57
CA GLY A 262 -4.12 0.91 18.60
C GLY A 262 -4.30 2.36 18.13
N LEU A 263 -4.07 2.65 16.84
CA LEU A 263 -4.28 3.98 16.23
C LEU A 263 -5.77 4.20 15.92
N ARG A 264 -6.58 4.23 16.98
CA ARG A 264 -8.05 4.15 16.92
C ARG A 264 -8.69 5.49 16.57
N LEU A 265 -8.08 6.61 16.98
CA LEU A 265 -8.55 7.95 16.61
C LEU A 265 -8.28 8.24 15.14
N MET A 266 -7.08 7.88 14.65
CA MET A 266 -6.77 7.92 13.22
C MET A 266 -7.73 7.05 12.42
N SER A 267 -7.97 5.81 12.90
CA SER A 267 -8.93 4.91 12.26
C SER A 267 -10.33 5.52 12.20
N ALA A 268 -10.80 6.16 13.27
CA ALA A 268 -12.09 6.87 13.28
C ALA A 268 -12.12 8.04 12.28
N HIS A 269 -11.06 8.84 12.18
CA HIS A 269 -10.98 9.93 11.19
C HIS A 269 -10.99 9.41 9.75
N VAL A 270 -10.20 8.38 9.45
CA VAL A 270 -10.20 7.73 8.14
C VAL A 270 -11.58 7.17 7.81
N ALA A 271 -12.29 6.58 8.79
CA ALA A 271 -13.64 6.07 8.57
C ALA A 271 -14.64 7.19 8.26
N LEU A 272 -14.58 8.32 8.96
CA LEU A 272 -15.45 9.48 8.68
C LEU A 272 -15.18 10.06 7.31
N TRP A 273 -13.91 10.15 6.94
CA TRP A 273 -13.48 10.62 5.62
C TRP A 273 -13.95 9.68 4.50
N LEU A 274 -13.79 8.36 4.67
CA LEU A 274 -14.28 7.36 3.71
C LEU A 274 -15.80 7.48 3.54
N VAL A 275 -16.52 7.70 4.65
CA VAL A 275 -17.96 7.86 4.63
C VAL A 275 -18.41 9.14 3.92
N SER A 276 -17.73 10.28 4.12
CA SER A 276 -18.06 11.50 3.37
C SER A 276 -17.96 11.28 1.87
N TRP A 277 -16.92 10.56 1.42
CA TRP A 277 -16.76 10.24 0.00
C TRP A 277 -17.78 9.23 -0.50
N LEU A 278 -17.97 8.13 0.24
CA LEU A 278 -18.92 7.07 -0.13
C LEU A 278 -20.36 7.58 -0.20
N ASP A 279 -20.76 8.56 0.61
CA ASP A 279 -22.12 9.11 0.54
C ASP A 279 -22.41 9.84 -0.79
N HIS A 280 -21.38 10.29 -1.51
CA HIS A 280 -21.51 10.82 -2.88
C HIS A 280 -21.67 9.72 -3.93
N LEU A 281 -21.09 8.53 -3.70
CA LEU A 281 -21.09 7.42 -4.66
C LEU A 281 -22.24 6.43 -4.44
N GLU A 282 -22.50 6.04 -3.19
CA GLU A 282 -23.52 5.07 -2.79
C GLU A 282 -24.01 5.36 -1.37
N ARG A 283 -25.28 5.71 -1.22
CA ARG A 283 -25.93 5.83 0.10
C ARG A 283 -26.21 4.44 0.68
N SER A 284 -25.22 3.90 1.39
CA SER A 284 -25.29 2.58 2.01
C SER A 284 -25.61 2.66 3.51
N PRO A 285 -26.40 1.73 4.08
CA PRO A 285 -26.52 1.56 5.53
C PRO A 285 -25.17 1.38 6.23
N LEU A 286 -24.16 0.87 5.51
CA LEU A 286 -22.80 0.70 6.02
C LEU A 286 -22.15 2.03 6.39
N ASN A 287 -22.41 3.09 5.61
CA ASN A 287 -21.88 4.43 5.87
C ASN A 287 -22.38 4.99 7.20
N LYS A 288 -23.64 4.68 7.57
CA LYS A 288 -24.21 5.06 8.87
C LYS A 288 -23.52 4.37 10.03
N VAL A 289 -23.20 3.07 9.88
CA VAL A 289 -22.51 2.28 10.92
C VAL A 289 -21.08 2.79 11.12
N LEU A 290 -20.33 2.99 10.04
CA LEU A 290 -18.98 3.55 10.08
C LEU A 290 -18.96 4.90 10.80
N ARG A 291 -19.86 5.81 10.42
CA ARG A 291 -20.01 7.12 11.06
C ARG A 291 -20.35 7.02 12.53
N LYS A 292 -21.32 6.18 12.92
CA LYS A 292 -21.73 6.02 14.32
C LYS A 292 -20.59 5.53 15.20
N ASN A 293 -19.83 4.54 14.74
CA ASN A 293 -18.70 4.00 15.51
C ASN A 293 -17.54 5.00 15.63
N ALA A 294 -17.21 5.68 14.53
CA ALA A 294 -16.17 6.71 14.55
C ALA A 294 -16.53 7.88 15.49
N ARG A 295 -17.79 8.35 15.43
CA ARG A 295 -18.32 9.39 16.33
C ARG A 295 -18.17 9.02 17.79
N ARG A 296 -18.63 7.81 18.16
CA ARG A 296 -18.54 7.31 19.54
C ARG A 296 -17.10 7.30 20.06
N CYS A 297 -16.12 7.02 19.21
CA CYS A 297 -14.71 7.04 19.59
C CYS A 297 -14.23 8.46 19.93
N LEU A 298 -14.56 9.44 19.09
CA LEU A 298 -14.14 10.83 19.24
C LEU A 298 -14.87 11.54 20.40
N GLU A 299 -16.19 11.39 20.46
CA GLU A 299 -17.05 12.01 21.48
C GLU A 299 -16.66 11.58 22.91
N ARG A 300 -16.18 10.34 23.08
CA ARG A 300 -15.72 9.83 24.38
C ARG A 300 -14.53 10.62 24.93
N LEU A 301 -13.71 11.19 24.06
CA LEU A 301 -12.57 12.02 24.42
C LEU A 301 -12.90 13.52 24.30
N GLY A 302 -14.17 13.88 24.09
CA GLY A 302 -14.59 15.27 23.90
C GLY A 302 -14.05 15.89 22.60
N LEU A 303 -13.66 15.07 21.62
CA LEU A 303 -13.05 15.54 20.38
C LEU A 303 -14.10 15.89 19.33
N PRO A 304 -13.81 16.85 18.43
CA PRO A 304 -14.70 17.16 17.32
C PRO A 304 -14.86 15.96 16.40
N VAL A 305 -16.08 15.80 15.88
CA VAL A 305 -16.48 14.72 14.96
C VAL A 305 -16.12 15.05 13.50
N THR A 306 -15.64 16.26 13.23
CA THR A 306 -15.19 16.66 11.90
C THR A 306 -13.75 16.20 11.68
N PRO A 307 -13.43 15.58 10.52
CA PRO A 307 -12.05 15.26 10.19
C PRO A 307 -11.20 16.54 10.14
N GLY A 308 -9.97 16.48 10.64
CA GLY A 308 -8.99 17.57 10.50
C GLY A 308 -8.83 18.53 11.68
N GLY A 309 -9.11 18.08 12.91
CA GLY A 309 -8.90 18.90 14.12
C GLY A 309 -7.48 19.49 14.22
N SER A 310 -7.41 20.78 14.55
CA SER A 310 -6.15 21.51 14.64
C SER A 310 -5.31 21.09 15.85
N VAL A 311 -4.01 21.37 15.83
CA VAL A 311 -3.11 21.10 16.98
C VAL A 311 -3.62 21.78 18.24
N ALA A 312 -4.14 23.01 18.13
CA ALA A 312 -4.69 23.75 19.26
C ALA A 312 -5.96 23.10 19.84
N GLU A 313 -6.87 22.60 19.00
CA GLU A 313 -8.08 21.89 19.43
C GLU A 313 -7.77 20.59 20.17
N LEU A 314 -6.67 19.91 19.80
CA LEU A 314 -6.26 18.64 20.39
C LEU A 314 -5.37 18.80 21.63
N ALA A 315 -4.79 19.98 21.84
CA ALA A 315 -3.86 20.23 22.94
C ALA A 315 -4.44 19.94 24.34
N PRO A 316 -5.70 20.32 24.67
CA PRO A 316 -6.30 19.97 25.97
C PRO A 316 -6.40 18.46 26.19
N ALA A 317 -6.81 17.71 25.16
CA ALA A 317 -6.93 16.25 25.24
C ALA A 317 -5.56 15.57 25.40
N ILE A 318 -4.52 16.09 24.73
CA ILE A 318 -3.14 15.61 24.89
C ILE A 318 -2.64 15.88 26.32
N ARG A 319 -2.83 17.09 26.85
CA ARG A 319 -2.44 17.42 28.23
C ARG A 319 -3.15 16.52 29.23
N HIS A 320 -4.46 16.34 29.09
CA HIS A 320 -5.21 15.44 29.97
C HIS A 320 -4.71 13.99 29.87
N ALA A 321 -4.40 13.49 28.67
CA ALA A 321 -3.83 12.16 28.48
C ALA A 321 -2.46 11.99 29.16
N ILE A 322 -1.61 13.03 29.09
CA ILE A 322 -0.31 13.08 29.75
C ILE A 322 -0.47 13.10 31.28
N ALA A 323 -1.33 13.99 31.80
CA ALA A 323 -1.57 14.15 33.24
C ALA A 323 -2.05 12.83 33.89
N ARG A 324 -2.99 12.14 33.25
CA ARG A 324 -3.51 10.84 33.70
C ARG A 324 -2.43 9.74 33.78
N ARG A 325 -1.32 9.89 33.05
CA ARG A 325 -0.22 8.92 32.95
C ARG A 325 1.03 9.34 33.71
N ARG A 326 0.96 10.37 34.56
CA ARG A 326 2.12 10.93 35.29
C ARG A 326 2.94 9.84 36.01
N GLU A 327 2.28 8.90 36.69
CA GLU A 327 2.97 7.80 37.39
C GLU A 327 3.66 6.82 36.43
N VAL A 328 3.06 6.54 35.27
CA VAL A 328 3.62 5.64 34.26
C VAL A 328 4.83 6.26 33.57
N PHE A 329 4.79 7.58 33.33
CA PHE A 329 5.95 8.35 32.87
C PHE A 329 7.08 8.34 33.88
N ALA A 330 6.77 8.55 35.17
CA ALA A 330 7.76 8.50 36.25
C ALA A 330 8.46 7.12 36.34
N ALA A 331 7.77 6.05 35.97
CA ALA A 331 8.31 4.69 35.95
C ALA A 331 9.02 4.30 34.62
N ASP A 332 9.08 5.18 33.60
CA ASP A 332 9.59 4.90 32.25
C ASP A 332 8.95 3.67 31.56
N LYS A 333 7.64 3.47 31.80
CA LYS A 333 6.90 2.28 31.34
C LYS A 333 6.03 2.51 30.10
N LEU A 334 5.90 3.74 29.61
CA LEU A 334 5.01 4.03 28.49
C LEU A 334 5.63 3.57 27.16
N ARG A 335 4.95 2.66 26.45
CA ARG A 335 5.44 2.04 25.21
C ARG A 335 4.42 2.13 24.08
N PHE A 336 4.90 2.37 22.86
CA PHE A 336 4.10 2.31 21.63
C PHE A 336 4.83 1.44 20.58
N GLY A 337 4.48 0.15 20.55
CA GLY A 337 5.27 -0.90 19.87
C GLY A 337 6.74 -0.81 20.21
N SER A 338 7.62 -0.79 19.21
CA SER A 338 9.09 -0.71 19.38
C SER A 338 9.64 0.61 19.93
N TYR A 339 8.79 1.55 20.36
CA TYR A 339 9.20 2.84 20.93
C TYR A 339 8.83 2.97 22.40
N ARG A 340 9.70 3.62 23.18
CA ARG A 340 9.37 4.15 24.51
C ARG A 340 9.00 5.62 24.39
N ILE A 341 8.02 6.05 25.19
CA ILE A 341 7.63 7.46 25.26
C ILE A 341 8.13 8.02 26.59
N ARG A 342 9.10 8.93 26.51
CA ARG A 342 9.84 9.47 27.64
C ARG A 342 9.38 10.89 27.97
N PHE A 343 9.14 11.16 29.25
CA PHE A 343 8.86 12.50 29.76
C PHE A 343 9.43 12.70 31.18
N VAL A 344 10.76 12.78 31.27
CA VAL A 344 11.47 12.81 32.54
C VAL A 344 11.12 14.07 33.33
N GLY A 345 10.72 13.90 34.60
CA GLY A 345 10.37 15.01 35.47
C GLY A 345 9.15 15.81 35.00
N MET A 346 8.37 15.31 34.03
CA MET A 346 7.26 16.05 33.40
C MET A 346 7.72 17.41 32.87
N ARG A 347 8.89 17.45 32.23
CA ARG A 347 9.51 18.68 31.71
C ARG A 347 10.04 18.45 30.31
N ASP A 348 9.89 19.44 29.44
CA ASP A 348 10.53 19.43 28.12
C ASP A 348 12.06 19.35 28.31
N PRO A 349 12.74 18.32 27.79
CA PRO A 349 14.17 18.12 28.02
C PRO A 349 15.07 19.14 27.32
N TYR A 350 14.56 19.93 26.38
CA TYR A 350 15.32 20.85 25.55
C TYR A 350 14.99 22.31 25.86
N ALA A 351 13.71 22.65 25.98
CA ALA A 351 13.28 24.01 26.35
C ALA A 351 13.22 24.23 27.88
N GLY A 352 13.23 23.16 28.67
CA GLY A 352 13.10 23.26 30.12
C GLY A 352 11.74 23.78 30.58
N ILE A 353 10.69 23.60 29.79
CA ILE A 353 9.32 24.01 30.11
C ILE A 353 8.66 22.91 30.95
N ASP A 354 8.14 23.27 32.12
CA ASP A 354 7.45 22.33 33.01
C ASP A 354 6.03 22.05 32.53
N PHE A 355 5.58 20.81 32.69
CA PHE A 355 4.23 20.39 32.35
C PHE A 355 3.20 20.92 33.35
N CYS A 356 2.19 21.62 32.82
CA CYS A 356 0.98 21.99 33.53
C CYS A 356 -0.25 21.58 32.70
N GLU A 357 -1.22 20.91 33.32
CA GLU A 357 -2.44 20.44 32.64
C GLU A 357 -3.31 21.62 32.17
N ASP A 358 -3.38 22.69 32.97
CA ASP A 358 -4.22 23.87 32.74
C ASP A 358 -3.54 24.94 31.87
N ALA A 359 -2.26 24.77 31.52
CA ALA A 359 -1.56 25.74 30.67
C ALA A 359 -2.00 25.65 29.21
N GLU A 360 -1.95 26.77 28.48
CA GLU A 360 -2.19 26.82 27.03
C GLU A 360 -1.01 26.28 26.19
N GLN A 361 -0.30 25.29 26.74
CA GLN A 361 0.87 24.69 26.11
C GLN A 361 0.49 23.49 25.24
N SER A 362 0.99 23.45 24.01
CA SER A 362 0.89 22.27 23.14
C SER A 362 2.08 21.34 23.36
N TRP A 363 1.81 20.04 23.34
CA TRP A 363 2.80 18.98 23.54
C TRP A 363 2.82 18.04 22.34
N MET A 364 4.03 17.63 21.96
CA MET A 364 4.36 16.88 20.75
C MET A 364 5.29 15.72 21.10
N LEU A 365 5.55 14.83 20.14
CA LEU A 365 6.55 13.77 20.27
C LEU A 365 7.69 14.00 19.28
N LEU A 366 8.92 14.02 19.77
CA LEU A 366 10.13 14.08 18.96
C LEU A 366 10.88 12.74 19.04
N ALA A 367 11.15 12.12 17.89
CA ALA A 367 12.00 10.95 17.79
C ALA A 367 13.45 11.34 18.10
N SER A 368 13.96 10.93 19.25
CA SER A 368 15.37 11.11 19.60
C SER A 368 16.23 9.92 19.19
N CYS A 369 15.61 8.75 19.00
CA CYS A 369 16.25 7.56 18.48
C CYS A 369 15.23 6.67 17.77
N HIS A 370 15.56 6.17 16.58
CA HIS A 370 14.76 5.14 15.93
C HIS A 370 15.14 3.73 16.42
N PRO A 371 14.19 2.78 16.42
CA PRO A 371 14.45 1.41 16.84
C PRO A 371 15.51 0.76 15.97
N ALA A 372 16.42 0.05 16.62
CA ALA A 372 17.46 -0.77 16.02
C ALA A 372 17.37 -2.20 16.56
N PRO A 373 17.99 -3.21 15.93
CA PRO A 373 17.98 -4.58 16.45
C PRO A 373 18.41 -4.66 17.92
N GLY A 374 17.51 -5.10 18.79
CA GLY A 374 17.74 -5.21 20.24
C GLY A 374 17.67 -3.88 21.02
N CYS A 375 17.33 -2.75 20.38
CA CYS A 375 17.25 -1.44 21.00
C CYS A 375 15.92 -0.74 20.66
N ASP A 376 15.14 -0.41 21.69
CA ASP A 376 13.92 0.38 21.51
C ASP A 376 14.22 1.79 20.98
N GLY A 377 13.35 2.28 20.11
CA GLY A 377 13.32 3.70 19.76
C GLY A 377 12.82 4.54 20.93
N ILE A 378 13.06 5.86 20.87
CA ILE A 378 12.68 6.80 21.93
C ILE A 378 11.95 7.99 21.31
N PHE A 379 10.75 8.24 21.83
CA PHE A 379 10.04 9.49 21.65
C PHE A 379 10.15 10.34 22.92
N ASP A 380 10.58 11.58 22.78
CA ASP A 380 10.54 12.58 23.82
C ASP A 380 9.26 13.41 23.72
N VAL A 381 8.57 13.58 24.85
CA VAL A 381 7.49 14.55 24.96
C VAL A 381 8.11 15.95 25.04
N VAL A 382 7.81 16.78 24.03
CA VAL A 382 8.38 18.12 23.89
C VAL A 382 7.27 19.17 23.76
N ALA A 383 7.54 20.39 24.20
CA ALA A 383 6.67 21.53 24.04
C ALA A 383 6.75 22.08 22.60
N SER A 384 5.73 22.85 22.20
CA SER A 384 5.67 23.46 20.87
C SER A 384 6.85 24.38 20.53
N GLU A 385 7.50 24.96 21.52
CA GLU A 385 8.67 25.83 21.39
C GLU A 385 9.88 25.05 20.86
N THR A 386 10.16 23.90 21.48
CA THR A 386 11.19 22.97 21.00
C THR A 386 10.85 22.52 19.58
N ALA A 387 9.61 22.10 19.36
CA ALA A 387 9.17 21.64 18.04
C ALA A 387 9.32 22.73 16.96
N ALA A 388 8.99 23.98 17.27
CA ALA A 388 9.19 25.12 16.36
C ALA A 388 10.68 25.37 16.09
N GLY A 389 11.54 25.24 17.11
CA GLY A 389 12.99 25.31 16.96
C GLY A 389 13.53 24.22 16.04
N VAL A 390 13.08 22.98 16.21
CA VAL A 390 13.45 21.83 15.37
C VAL A 390 12.94 22.01 13.94
N ALA A 391 11.69 22.43 13.75
CA ALA A 391 11.12 22.66 12.43
C ALA A 391 11.88 23.76 11.66
N LYS A 392 12.38 24.79 12.37
CA LYS A 392 13.17 25.87 11.79
C LYS A 392 14.59 25.46 11.44
N THR A 393 15.26 24.72 12.32
CA THR A 393 16.68 24.38 12.17
C THR A 393 16.91 23.09 11.39
N ARG A 394 15.91 22.20 11.34
CA ARG A 394 15.99 20.83 10.81
C ARG A 394 17.08 20.00 11.47
N VAL A 395 17.39 20.29 12.73
CA VAL A 395 18.44 19.62 13.50
C VAL A 395 17.90 19.27 14.89
N HIS A 396 18.29 18.09 15.38
CA HIS A 396 17.84 17.60 16.67
C HIS A 396 18.59 18.35 17.79
N PRO A 397 17.92 18.89 18.82
CA PRO A 397 18.56 19.80 19.78
C PRO A 397 19.72 19.16 20.55
N GLN A 398 19.60 17.87 20.89
CA GLN A 398 20.64 17.13 21.60
C GLN A 398 21.70 16.47 20.70
N THR A 399 21.29 15.66 19.72
CA THR A 399 22.23 14.88 18.92
C THR A 399 22.90 15.69 17.81
N GLN A 400 22.38 16.88 17.49
CA GLN A 400 22.82 17.71 16.35
C GLN A 400 22.73 16.99 15.00
N MET A 401 21.99 15.88 14.93
CA MET A 401 21.74 15.15 13.70
C MET A 401 20.61 15.82 12.90
N PRO A 402 20.61 15.70 11.56
CA PRO A 402 19.50 16.15 10.74
C PRO A 402 18.20 15.48 11.19
N VAL A 403 17.14 16.28 11.32
CA VAL A 403 15.79 15.82 11.64
C VAL A 403 15.00 15.76 10.34
N VAL A 404 14.47 14.58 10.04
CA VAL A 404 13.59 14.37 8.88
C VAL A 404 12.14 14.68 9.26
N GLU A 405 11.27 14.81 8.27
CA GLU A 405 9.86 15.17 8.52
C GLU A 405 9.11 14.16 9.38
N ASP A 406 9.63 12.94 9.49
CA ASP A 406 9.04 11.83 10.23
C ASP A 406 9.55 11.67 11.66
N ASP A 407 10.27 12.66 12.17
CA ASP A 407 10.81 12.65 13.54
C ASP A 407 9.95 13.47 14.50
N LEU A 408 9.13 14.41 13.99
CA LEU A 408 8.30 15.28 14.82
C LEU A 408 6.81 14.98 14.58
N PHE A 409 6.15 14.48 15.61
CA PHE A 409 4.73 14.14 15.58
C PHE A 409 3.91 15.09 16.44
N GLN A 410 2.72 15.45 15.96
CA GLN A 410 1.81 16.38 16.61
C GLN A 410 0.34 16.02 16.41
N GLY A 411 -0.54 16.69 17.15
CA GLY A 411 -1.98 16.59 16.98
C GLY A 411 -2.53 15.18 17.24
N LEU A 412 -3.38 14.69 16.33
CA LEU A 412 -4.17 13.47 16.55
C LEU A 412 -3.29 12.25 16.78
N LEU A 413 -2.20 12.13 16.03
CA LEU A 413 -1.29 11.00 16.12
C LEU A 413 -0.63 10.91 17.51
N VAL A 414 -0.20 12.03 18.09
CA VAL A 414 0.36 12.06 19.45
C VAL A 414 -0.67 11.60 20.46
N LEU A 415 -1.90 12.12 20.37
CA LEU A 415 -2.98 11.69 21.24
C LEU A 415 -3.23 10.19 21.09
N ASP A 416 -3.32 9.68 19.86
CA ASP A 416 -3.60 8.28 19.57
C ASP A 416 -2.49 7.36 20.09
N MET A 417 -1.22 7.73 19.94
CA MET A 417 -0.07 7.00 20.48
C MET A 417 -0.09 6.96 22.01
N LEU A 418 -0.41 8.07 22.68
CA LEU A 418 -0.56 8.12 24.14
C LEU A 418 -1.74 7.25 24.62
N GLN A 419 -2.86 7.30 23.92
CA GLN A 419 -4.04 6.47 24.20
C GLN A 419 -3.73 4.98 24.02
N ALA A 420 -3.08 4.61 22.92
CA ALA A 420 -2.66 3.25 22.61
C ALA A 420 -1.68 2.72 23.67
N ALA A 421 -0.68 3.52 24.05
CA ALA A 421 0.31 3.15 25.05
C ALA A 421 -0.28 2.97 26.46
N GLY A 422 -1.39 3.66 26.76
CA GLY A 422 -2.11 3.53 28.04
C GLY A 422 -3.24 2.49 28.06
N GLY A 423 -3.64 1.95 26.89
CA GLY A 423 -4.76 1.00 26.79
C GLY A 423 -6.16 1.61 26.98
N ASP A 424 -6.29 2.93 26.87
CA ASP A 424 -7.49 3.69 27.30
C ASP A 424 -8.67 3.66 26.31
N VAL A 425 -8.42 3.34 25.04
CA VAL A 425 -9.45 3.34 24.00
C VAL A 425 -9.83 1.91 23.65
N PRO A 426 -11.09 1.48 23.72
CA PRO A 426 -11.47 0.11 23.35
C PRO A 426 -11.34 -0.11 21.84
N GLU A 427 -11.08 -1.36 21.45
CA GLU A 427 -11.10 -1.78 20.04
C GLU A 427 -12.39 -1.35 19.34
N LEU A 428 -12.23 -0.81 18.13
CA LEU A 428 -13.36 -0.42 17.29
C LEU A 428 -13.96 -1.60 16.53
N LYS A 429 -13.24 -2.74 16.48
CA LYS A 429 -13.67 -4.03 15.94
C LYS A 429 -14.18 -3.90 14.50
N TRP A 430 -13.52 -3.06 13.69
CA TRP A 430 -13.94 -2.75 12.33
C TRP A 430 -14.15 -3.99 11.46
N ARG A 431 -13.32 -5.02 11.62
CA ARG A 431 -13.45 -6.29 10.89
C ARG A 431 -14.83 -6.93 11.08
N GLN A 432 -15.33 -7.01 12.32
CA GLN A 432 -16.61 -7.63 12.63
C GLN A 432 -17.78 -6.83 12.02
N PHE A 433 -17.74 -5.50 12.14
CA PHE A 433 -18.79 -4.63 11.59
C PHE A 433 -18.82 -4.64 10.06
N LEU A 434 -17.64 -4.59 9.43
CA LEU A 434 -17.52 -4.57 7.98
C LEU A 434 -17.84 -5.93 7.37
N GLU A 435 -17.47 -7.05 8.00
CA GLU A 435 -17.83 -8.40 7.52
C GLU A 435 -19.34 -8.65 7.46
N ILE A 436 -20.07 -8.26 8.51
CA ILE A 436 -21.54 -8.40 8.53
C ILE A 436 -22.15 -7.56 7.40
N ALA A 437 -21.66 -6.33 7.21
CA ALA A 437 -22.17 -5.44 6.18
C ALA A 437 -21.84 -5.87 4.75
N PHE A 438 -20.65 -6.42 4.52
CA PHE A 438 -20.26 -6.97 3.22
C PHE A 438 -21.12 -8.17 2.83
N ARG A 439 -21.39 -9.09 3.77
CA ARG A 439 -22.31 -10.21 3.54
C ARG A 439 -23.71 -9.71 3.15
N LEU A 440 -24.22 -8.68 3.82
CA LEU A 440 -25.52 -8.10 3.49
C LEU A 440 -25.55 -7.46 2.09
N ARG A 441 -24.49 -6.77 1.67
CA ARG A 441 -24.38 -6.19 0.32
C ARG A 441 -24.30 -7.26 -0.77
N GLU A 442 -23.52 -8.33 -0.57
CA GLU A 442 -23.47 -9.45 -1.49
C GLU A 442 -24.83 -10.13 -1.66
N VAL A 443 -25.57 -10.29 -0.56
CA VAL A 443 -26.93 -10.82 -0.58
C VAL A 443 -27.84 -9.90 -1.40
N SER A 444 -27.85 -8.59 -1.15
CA SER A 444 -28.66 -7.63 -1.92
C SER A 444 -28.30 -7.62 -3.42
N ALA A 445 -27.01 -7.64 -3.77
CA ALA A 445 -26.57 -7.67 -5.16
C ALA A 445 -26.99 -8.95 -5.91
N ARG A 446 -27.00 -10.10 -5.23
CA ARG A 446 -27.50 -11.37 -5.79
C ARG A 446 -29.01 -11.37 -6.00
N HIS A 447 -29.78 -10.69 -5.13
CA HIS A 447 -31.23 -10.56 -5.27
C HIS A 447 -31.60 -9.60 -6.41
N SER A 448 -30.88 -8.48 -6.57
CA SER A 448 -31.10 -7.54 -7.69
C SER A 448 -30.76 -8.18 -9.04
N ARG A 449 -29.69 -8.98 -9.15
CA ARG A 449 -29.32 -9.70 -10.39
C ARG A 449 -30.30 -10.81 -10.78
N ARG A 450 -31.03 -11.40 -9.83
CA ARG A 450 -32.10 -12.36 -10.10
C ARG A 450 -33.43 -11.69 -10.47
N SER A 451 -33.58 -10.40 -10.20
CA SER A 451 -34.82 -9.65 -10.41
C SER A 451 -34.81 -8.77 -11.66
N SER A 452 -33.68 -8.64 -12.37
CA SER A 452 -33.59 -7.88 -13.63
C SER A 452 -33.80 -8.80 -14.84
N ALA A 453 -35.00 -8.74 -15.44
CA ALA A 453 -35.23 -9.17 -16.82
C ALA A 453 -34.38 -8.30 -17.79
N PRO A 454 -34.05 -8.76 -19.00
CA PRO A 454 -33.12 -8.06 -19.88
C PRO A 454 -33.78 -6.78 -20.40
N VAL A 455 -33.39 -5.63 -19.87
CA VAL A 455 -33.75 -4.32 -20.41
C VAL A 455 -32.52 -3.78 -21.13
N SER A 456 -32.72 -3.47 -22.41
CA SER A 456 -31.74 -2.96 -23.35
C SER A 456 -30.93 -1.78 -22.79
N GLN A 457 -29.61 -1.83 -23.00
CA GLN A 457 -28.67 -0.78 -22.66
C GLN A 457 -29.01 0.53 -23.39
N PRO A 458 -29.03 1.70 -22.72
CA PRO A 458 -28.90 2.97 -23.40
C PRO A 458 -27.42 3.29 -23.63
N VAL A 459 -27.13 3.65 -24.87
CA VAL A 459 -25.91 4.27 -25.35
C VAL A 459 -25.76 5.65 -24.70
N LEU A 460 -24.63 5.93 -24.04
CA LEU A 460 -24.16 7.26 -23.66
C LEU A 460 -22.63 7.24 -23.79
N ALA A 461 -22.05 7.85 -24.84
CA ALA A 461 -21.84 9.28 -25.09
C ALA A 461 -20.57 9.80 -24.39
N ASP A 462 -19.67 10.32 -25.23
CA ASP A 462 -18.41 11.00 -24.92
C ASP A 462 -18.50 11.98 -23.74
N GLU A 463 -17.51 11.94 -22.84
CA GLU A 463 -17.26 13.03 -21.90
C GLU A 463 -15.86 13.62 -22.14
N ARG A 464 -15.87 14.86 -22.63
CA ARG A 464 -14.74 15.81 -22.61
C ARG A 464 -14.44 16.27 -21.18
N PRO A 465 -13.22 16.75 -20.89
CA PRO A 465 -12.85 17.21 -19.56
C PRO A 465 -13.45 18.58 -19.27
N ALA A 466 -13.90 18.78 -18.03
CA ALA A 466 -14.23 20.09 -17.48
C ALA A 466 -13.10 20.52 -16.53
N ASP A 467 -12.53 21.69 -16.81
CA ASP A 467 -11.69 22.46 -15.90
C ASP A 467 -12.51 22.97 -14.72
N ALA A 468 -11.93 22.89 -13.52
CA ALA A 468 -12.24 23.79 -12.40
C ALA A 468 -11.11 23.74 -11.37
N ASP A 469 -10.29 24.79 -11.35
CA ASP A 469 -9.59 25.28 -10.16
C ASP A 469 -10.64 25.68 -9.10
N ASP A 470 -10.51 25.20 -7.86
CA ASP A 470 -10.43 26.09 -6.69
C ASP A 470 -9.97 25.36 -5.42
N ALA A 471 -9.29 26.12 -4.57
CA ALA A 471 -8.45 25.66 -3.47
C ALA A 471 -9.21 25.17 -2.22
N THR A 472 -8.86 23.98 -1.74
CA THR A 472 -8.94 23.61 -0.32
C THR A 472 -7.63 22.95 0.12
N GLN A 473 -6.91 23.64 1.01
CA GLN A 473 -5.63 23.19 1.55
C GLN A 473 -5.86 22.07 2.58
N SER A 474 -5.34 20.88 2.29
CA SER A 474 -5.33 19.71 3.18
C SER A 474 -4.39 19.93 4.37
N THR A 475 -4.87 19.60 5.58
CA THR A 475 -4.16 19.64 6.87
C THR A 475 -3.03 18.60 7.02
N TRP A 476 -2.71 17.85 5.97
CA TRP A 476 -1.61 16.87 5.93
C TRP A 476 -0.39 17.36 5.12
N GLY A 477 -0.10 18.66 5.16
CA GLY A 477 0.93 19.29 4.34
C GLY A 477 2.37 18.88 4.69
N LEU A 478 2.82 17.73 4.19
CA LEU A 478 4.24 17.48 3.88
C LEU A 478 4.50 18.08 2.48
N ARG A 479 5.17 19.22 2.46
CA ARG A 479 5.48 19.96 1.22
C ARG A 479 6.62 19.26 0.47
N ARG A 480 6.35 18.62 -0.66
CA ARG A 480 7.39 18.41 -1.69
C ARG A 480 7.78 19.79 -2.26
N ARG A 481 8.96 20.31 -1.93
CA ARG A 481 9.64 21.27 -2.80
C ARG A 481 10.37 20.48 -3.88
N HIS A 482 10.06 20.76 -5.14
CA HIS A 482 10.87 20.35 -6.28
C HIS A 482 12.32 20.81 -6.07
N VAL A 483 13.24 19.87 -5.93
CA VAL A 483 14.65 20.11 -6.23
C VAL A 483 14.76 19.98 -7.75
N ARG A 484 15.20 21.07 -8.39
CA ARG A 484 15.60 21.07 -9.79
C ARG A 484 16.93 20.36 -9.97
#